data_AF-A0A442MQ60-F1
#
_entry.id   AF-A0A442MQ60-F1
#
_cell.length_a   1.000
_cell.length_b   1.000
_cell.length_c   1.000
_cell.angle_alpha   90.00
_cell.angle_beta   90.00
_cell.angle_gamma   90.00
#
_symmetry.space_group_name_H-M   'P 1'
#
loop_
_entity.id
_entity.type
_entity.pdbx_description
1 polymer ?
#
loop_
_entity_poly.entity_id
_entity_poly.type
_entity_poly.pdbx_seq_one_letter_code
_entity_poly.pdbx_strand_id
1 'polypeptide(L)'
;MKFLAAIFSRQGFAILLLSAVLAACTSVVVEEDGPGYRPPRPEPQFCTRQYDPVCARRGGDRQTFANACLAERAGYRIISGGQCRDGGSDGEQTFCTREYRPVCARRGSELRTFPNACEARAADYRIVDDGPC
;
A
#
# COMPACT_ATOMS: atom_id res chain seq x y z
N MET A 1 -43.28 -71.13 32.22
CA MET A 1 -42.05 -70.97 31.42
C MET A 1 -42.10 -69.88 30.34
N LYS A 2 -43.14 -69.02 30.23
CA LYS A 2 -43.23 -67.95 29.19
C LYS A 2 -42.97 -66.51 29.69
N PHE A 3 -43.00 -66.27 31.00
CA PHE A 3 -42.81 -64.93 31.58
C PHE A 3 -41.35 -64.52 31.76
N LEU A 4 -40.44 -65.49 31.99
CA LEU A 4 -39.02 -65.19 32.19
C LEU A 4 -38.34 -64.74 30.88
N ALA A 5 -38.70 -65.31 29.73
CA ALA A 5 -38.12 -64.95 28.44
C ALA A 5 -38.43 -63.51 27.98
N ALA A 6 -39.63 -62.99 28.27
CA ALA A 6 -40.03 -61.64 27.90
C ALA A 6 -39.33 -60.55 28.75
N ILE A 7 -39.02 -60.85 30.01
CA ILE A 7 -38.30 -59.95 30.92
C ILE A 7 -36.84 -59.85 30.49
N PHE A 8 -36.17 -60.97 30.19
CA PHE A 8 -34.80 -60.95 29.66
C PHE A 8 -34.70 -60.23 28.30
N SER A 9 -35.75 -60.34 27.46
CA SER A 9 -35.83 -59.62 26.18
C SER A 9 -35.96 -58.10 26.34
N ARG A 10 -36.84 -57.60 27.24
CA ARG A 10 -36.98 -56.15 27.50
C ARG A 10 -35.76 -55.56 28.21
N GLN A 11 -35.21 -56.27 29.20
CA GLN A 11 -34.02 -55.80 29.92
C GLN A 11 -32.77 -55.85 29.03
N GLY A 12 -32.65 -56.86 28.17
CA GLY A 12 -31.57 -56.95 27.17
C GLY A 12 -31.61 -55.81 26.16
N PHE A 13 -32.81 -55.42 25.69
CA PHE A 13 -32.97 -54.28 24.79
C PHE A 13 -32.64 -52.95 25.48
N ALA A 14 -33.04 -52.79 26.74
CA ALA A 14 -32.70 -51.60 27.53
C ALA A 14 -31.20 -51.49 27.80
N ILE A 15 -30.52 -52.60 28.12
CA ILE A 15 -29.07 -52.63 28.34
C ILE A 15 -28.31 -52.36 27.03
N LEU A 16 -28.75 -52.93 25.90
CA LEU A 16 -28.17 -52.66 24.58
C LEU A 16 -28.33 -51.19 24.17
N LEU A 17 -29.52 -50.62 24.34
CA LEU A 17 -29.77 -49.20 24.08
C LEU A 17 -28.92 -48.30 24.98
N LEU A 18 -28.82 -48.61 26.28
CA LEU A 18 -28.00 -47.84 27.22
C LEU A 18 -26.50 -47.93 26.87
N SER A 19 -26.02 -49.11 26.45
CA SER A 19 -24.63 -49.29 26.00
C SER A 19 -24.33 -48.52 24.72
N ALA A 20 -25.29 -48.45 23.79
CA ALA A 20 -25.17 -47.66 22.56
C ALA A 20 -25.18 -46.14 22.85
N VAL A 21 -25.99 -45.69 23.81
CA VAL A 21 -26.00 -44.28 24.27
C VAL A 21 -24.69 -43.91 24.96
N LEU A 22 -24.14 -44.79 25.80
CA LEU A 22 -22.85 -44.57 26.47
C LEU A 22 -21.68 -44.57 25.48
N ALA A 23 -21.75 -45.37 24.40
CA ALA A 23 -20.74 -45.38 23.34
C ALA A 23 -20.78 -44.13 22.43
N ALA A 24 -21.92 -43.43 22.36
CA ALA A 24 -22.10 -42.24 21.54
C ALA A 24 -21.39 -40.98 22.09
N CYS A 25 -20.83 -41.03 23.30
CA CYS A 25 -20.17 -39.89 23.95
C CYS A 25 -18.65 -39.84 23.78
N THR A 26 -18.05 -40.66 22.92
CA THR A 26 -16.62 -40.50 22.60
C THR A 26 -16.46 -39.38 21.57
N SER A 27 -16.39 -38.13 22.04
CA SER A 27 -15.82 -37.08 21.21
C SER A 27 -14.38 -37.51 20.92
N VAL A 28 -14.05 -37.73 19.65
CA VAL A 28 -12.67 -37.80 19.21
C VAL A 28 -12.06 -36.45 19.57
N VAL A 29 -11.33 -36.38 20.68
CA VAL A 29 -10.35 -35.32 20.86
C VAL A 29 -9.32 -35.61 19.78
N VAL A 30 -9.51 -34.96 18.63
CA VAL A 30 -8.39 -34.75 17.72
C VAL A 30 -7.47 -33.86 18.53
N GLU A 31 -6.42 -34.46 19.07
CA GLU A 31 -5.29 -33.73 19.63
C GLU A 31 -4.67 -33.00 18.44
N GLU A 32 -5.25 -31.85 18.08
CA GLU A 32 -4.68 -30.89 17.14
C GLU A 32 -3.49 -30.23 17.87
N ASP A 33 -2.49 -31.03 18.21
CA ASP A 33 -1.12 -30.57 18.49
C ASP A 33 -0.46 -30.20 17.15
N GLY A 34 -1.14 -29.35 16.39
CA GLY A 34 -0.52 -28.60 15.32
C GLY A 34 0.37 -27.54 15.96
N PRO A 35 1.67 -27.46 15.64
CA PRO A 35 2.48 -26.34 16.06
C PRO A 35 1.82 -25.09 15.49
N GLY A 36 1.21 -24.28 16.38
CA GLY A 36 0.45 -23.11 15.97
C GLY A 36 1.27 -22.29 14.99
N TYR A 37 0.70 -22.02 13.81
CA TYR A 37 1.32 -21.18 12.81
C TYR A 37 1.56 -19.81 13.44
N ARG A 38 2.78 -19.57 13.90
CA ARG A 38 3.23 -18.24 14.29
C ARG A 38 3.66 -17.57 13.00
N PRO A 39 2.91 -16.57 12.49
CA PRO A 39 3.38 -15.82 11.34
C PRO A 39 4.76 -15.27 11.69
N PRO A 40 5.74 -15.36 10.76
CA PRO A 40 7.06 -14.80 11.00
C PRO A 40 6.87 -13.35 11.44
N ARG A 41 7.46 -13.00 12.60
CA ARG A 41 7.47 -11.60 13.05
C ARG A 41 8.11 -10.80 11.92
N PRO A 42 7.49 -9.67 11.49
CA PRO A 42 8.13 -8.82 10.50
C PRO A 42 9.50 -8.46 11.05
N GLU A 43 10.55 -8.93 10.38
CA GLU A 43 11.90 -8.62 10.80
C GLU A 43 12.04 -7.09 10.81
N PRO A 44 12.70 -6.52 11.82
CA PRO A 44 13.05 -5.11 11.78
C PRO A 44 13.95 -4.91 10.56
N GLN A 45 13.38 -4.42 9.46
CA GLN A 45 14.16 -3.99 8.32
C GLN A 45 15.09 -2.90 8.84
N PHE A 46 16.40 -3.01 8.63
CA PHE A 46 17.37 -1.98 8.94
C PHE A 46 17.79 -1.31 7.63
N CYS A 47 17.79 0.02 7.61
CA CYS A 47 18.23 0.79 6.46
C CYS A 47 19.57 1.40 6.80
N THR A 48 20.49 1.34 5.84
CA THR A 48 21.74 2.07 5.93
C THR A 48 21.44 3.58 5.93
N ARG A 49 22.37 4.36 6.48
CA ARG A 49 22.35 5.83 6.40
C ARG A 49 22.98 6.34 5.10
N GLN A 50 23.12 5.49 4.10
CA GLN A 50 23.63 5.85 2.78
C GLN A 50 22.63 6.77 2.08
N TYR A 51 23.15 7.81 1.43
CA TYR A 51 22.35 8.79 0.70
C TYR A 51 22.43 8.49 -0.80
N ASP A 52 21.43 7.77 -1.30
CA ASP A 52 21.23 7.44 -2.72
C ASP A 52 19.77 7.75 -3.06
N PRO A 53 19.42 9.02 -3.29
CA PRO A 53 18.05 9.47 -3.26
C PRO A 53 17.21 8.81 -4.35
N VAL A 54 15.97 8.47 -3.99
CA VAL A 54 14.99 7.91 -4.93
C VAL A 54 13.70 8.68 -4.85
N CYS A 55 13.00 8.75 -5.97
CA CYS A 55 11.68 9.30 -6.04
C CYS A 55 10.68 8.15 -5.99
N ALA A 56 9.77 8.18 -5.03
CA ALA A 56 8.80 7.13 -4.82
C ALA A 56 7.38 7.70 -4.71
N ARG A 57 6.38 6.86 -4.97
CA ARG A 57 4.95 7.23 -4.94
C ARG A 57 4.14 6.23 -4.13
N ARG A 58 3.16 6.75 -3.38
CA ARG A 58 2.11 5.96 -2.71
C ARG A 58 0.76 6.62 -2.99
N GLY A 59 -0.09 5.97 -3.77
CA GLY A 59 -1.34 6.59 -4.22
C GLY A 59 -1.08 7.83 -5.08
N GLY A 60 -1.63 8.98 -4.67
CA GLY A 60 -1.39 10.29 -5.29
C GLY A 60 -0.13 11.00 -4.81
N ASP A 61 0.48 10.55 -3.72
CA ASP A 61 1.59 11.24 -3.06
C ASP A 61 2.93 10.81 -3.67
N ARG A 62 3.75 11.80 -4.04
CA ARG A 62 5.10 11.62 -4.57
C ARG A 62 6.09 12.26 -3.61
N GLN A 63 7.13 11.53 -3.22
CA GLN A 63 8.11 12.00 -2.25
C GLN A 63 9.52 11.47 -2.54
N THR A 64 10.51 12.32 -2.29
CA THR A 64 11.93 11.95 -2.30
C THR A 64 12.29 11.26 -0.99
N PHE A 65 12.91 10.08 -1.09
CA PHE A 65 13.52 9.37 0.03
C PHE A 65 15.03 9.40 -0.08
N ALA A 66 15.74 9.45 1.06
CA ALA A 66 17.20 9.48 1.11
C ALA A 66 17.84 8.21 0.52
N ASN A 67 17.13 7.07 0.54
CA ASN A 67 17.51 5.86 -0.16
C ASN A 67 16.30 4.94 -0.42
N ALA A 68 16.51 3.93 -1.28
CA ALA A 68 15.51 2.92 -1.64
C ALA A 68 14.93 2.17 -0.43
N CYS A 69 15.78 1.77 0.52
CA CYS A 69 15.34 1.04 1.72
C CYS A 69 14.34 1.88 2.54
N LEU A 70 14.59 3.18 2.70
CA LEU A 70 13.67 4.07 3.42
C LEU A 70 12.34 4.24 2.70
N ALA A 71 12.34 4.30 1.36
CA ALA A 71 11.11 4.35 0.57
C ALA A 71 10.27 3.08 0.72
N GLU A 72 10.90 1.91 0.61
CA GLU A 72 10.25 0.61 0.73
C GLU A 72 9.67 0.40 2.13
N ARG A 73 10.45 0.73 3.17
CA ARG A 73 9.98 0.67 4.56
C ARG A 73 8.77 1.57 4.80
N ALA A 74 8.74 2.74 4.17
CA ALA A 74 7.62 3.67 4.25
C ALA A 74 6.40 3.22 3.40
N GLY A 75 6.51 2.12 2.66
CA GLY A 75 5.44 1.58 1.80
C GLY A 75 5.27 2.37 0.50
N TYR A 76 6.29 3.08 0.05
CA TYR A 76 6.28 3.78 -1.23
C TYR A 76 6.88 2.91 -2.33
N ARG A 77 6.32 2.99 -3.54
CA ARG A 77 6.88 2.35 -4.74
C ARG A 77 7.82 3.32 -5.43
N ILE A 78 9.08 2.92 -5.63
CA ILE A 78 10.07 3.71 -6.35
C ILE A 78 9.64 3.85 -7.82
N ILE A 79 9.67 5.09 -8.33
CA ILE A 79 9.30 5.43 -9.71
C ILE A 79 10.48 5.94 -10.54
N SER A 80 11.50 6.53 -9.91
CA SER A 80 12.74 6.91 -10.57
C SER A 80 13.91 6.98 -9.59
N GLY A 81 15.12 6.77 -10.09
CA GLY A 81 16.35 7.14 -9.36
C GLY A 81 16.51 8.66 -9.28
N GLY A 82 17.13 9.15 -8.21
CA GLY A 82 17.25 10.58 -7.91
C GLY A 82 16.03 11.16 -7.19
N GLN A 83 16.11 12.43 -6.81
CA GLN A 83 14.99 13.13 -6.16
C GLN A 83 13.78 13.27 -7.10
N CYS A 84 12.60 13.42 -6.50
CA CYS A 84 11.41 13.80 -7.24
C CYS A 84 11.59 15.20 -7.81
N ARG A 85 11.58 15.30 -9.13
CA ARG A 85 11.40 16.56 -9.84
C ARG A 85 9.94 16.97 -9.70
N ASP A 86 9.63 17.82 -8.74
CA ASP A 86 8.36 18.54 -8.78
C ASP A 86 8.37 19.39 -10.05
N GLY A 87 7.23 19.52 -10.72
CA GLY A 87 7.15 20.11 -12.06
C GLY A 87 7.46 21.62 -12.12
N GLY A 88 8.14 22.17 -11.13
CA GLY A 88 8.69 23.52 -11.13
C GLY A 88 10.18 23.41 -10.85
N SER A 89 10.98 24.02 -11.72
CA SER A 89 12.42 24.18 -11.56
C SER A 89 12.75 24.43 -10.09
N ASP A 90 13.54 23.54 -9.50
CA ASP A 90 14.06 23.66 -8.14
C ASP A 90 14.74 25.02 -7.96
N GLY A 91 13.99 26.04 -7.53
CA GLY A 91 14.49 27.28 -6.94
C GLY A 91 15.68 27.97 -7.62
N GLU A 92 15.95 27.70 -8.89
CA GLU A 92 16.95 28.43 -9.65
C GLU A 92 16.32 29.80 -9.87
N GLN A 93 16.68 30.75 -9.00
CA GLN A 93 16.28 32.14 -9.09
C GLN A 93 16.66 32.61 -10.49
N THR A 94 15.70 32.52 -11.41
CA THR A 94 15.93 32.77 -12.82
C THR A 94 15.95 34.28 -12.95
N PHE A 95 17.14 34.84 -13.10
CA PHE A 95 17.32 36.27 -13.30
C PHE A 95 16.86 36.64 -14.71
N CYS A 96 15.67 37.21 -14.81
CA CYS A 96 15.16 37.74 -16.07
C CYS A 96 15.55 39.20 -16.26
N THR A 97 15.98 39.54 -17.48
CA THR A 97 16.12 40.93 -17.91
C THR A 97 14.75 41.60 -17.97
N ARG A 98 14.69 42.91 -17.73
CA ARG A 98 13.46 43.72 -17.88
C ARG A 98 13.13 44.07 -19.34
N GLU A 99 13.59 43.26 -20.29
CA GLU A 99 13.28 43.45 -21.70
C GLU A 99 11.78 43.17 -21.93
N TYR A 100 11.11 44.03 -22.69
CA TYR A 100 9.69 43.87 -23.01
C TYR A 100 9.51 43.30 -24.41
N ARG A 101 9.19 42.00 -24.48
CA ARG A 101 8.95 41.20 -25.68
C ARG A 101 7.84 40.19 -25.37
N PRO A 102 6.59 40.64 -25.36
CA PRO A 102 5.52 39.92 -24.70
C PRO A 102 5.21 38.60 -25.40
N VAL A 103 4.87 37.58 -24.63
CA VAL A 103 4.52 36.25 -25.13
C VAL A 103 3.24 35.74 -24.47
N CYS A 104 2.47 34.96 -25.20
CA CYS A 104 1.30 34.26 -24.69
C CYS A 104 1.76 32.90 -24.20
N ALA A 105 1.49 32.59 -22.94
CA ALA A 105 1.92 31.34 -22.34
C ALA A 105 0.77 30.67 -21.59
N ARG A 106 0.84 29.35 -21.45
CA ARG A 106 -0.18 28.50 -20.84
C ARG A 106 0.37 27.68 -19.68
N ARG A 107 -0.41 27.60 -18.60
CA ARG A 107 -0.22 26.66 -17.49
C ARG A 107 -1.55 25.98 -17.16
N GLY A 108 -1.68 24.70 -17.46
CA GLY A 108 -2.97 24.01 -17.39
C GLY A 108 -3.98 24.63 -18.36
N SER A 109 -5.10 25.14 -17.83
CA SER A 109 -6.13 25.87 -18.59
C SER A 109 -5.96 27.40 -18.55
N GLU A 110 -4.98 27.92 -17.80
CA GLU A 110 -4.73 29.35 -17.67
C GLU A 110 -3.86 29.84 -18.84
N LEU A 111 -4.34 30.85 -19.57
CA LEU A 111 -3.58 31.61 -20.56
C LEU A 111 -3.25 32.98 -19.98
N ARG A 112 -2.00 33.42 -20.13
CA ARG A 112 -1.54 34.71 -19.63
C ARG A 112 -0.45 35.29 -20.52
N THR A 113 -0.54 36.59 -20.75
CA THR A 113 0.53 37.37 -21.39
C THR A 113 1.62 37.69 -20.38
N PHE A 114 2.86 37.37 -20.70
CA PHE A 114 4.03 37.70 -19.90
C PHE A 114 4.84 38.81 -20.55
N PRO A 115 5.54 39.67 -19.79
CA PRO A 115 6.40 40.72 -20.34
C PRO A 115 7.51 40.19 -21.26
N ASN A 116 8.03 39.00 -20.97
CA ASN A 116 8.97 38.29 -21.84
C ASN A 116 8.96 36.77 -21.60
N ALA A 117 9.63 36.05 -22.51
CA ALA A 117 9.76 34.60 -22.48
C ALA A 117 10.48 34.05 -21.24
N CYS A 118 11.43 34.81 -20.67
CA CYS A 118 12.12 34.41 -19.45
C CYS A 118 11.14 34.38 -18.28
N GLU A 119 10.37 35.46 -18.08
CA GLU A 119 9.39 35.56 -16.99
C GLU A 119 8.28 34.52 -17.12
N ALA A 120 7.85 34.19 -18.35
CA ALA A 120 6.90 33.11 -18.58
C ALA A 120 7.43 31.74 -18.10
N ARG A 121 8.67 31.40 -18.47
CA ARG A 121 9.29 30.12 -18.10
C ARG A 121 9.62 30.05 -16.61
N ALA A 122 10.09 31.16 -16.03
CA ALA A 122 10.37 31.27 -14.60
C ALA A 122 9.10 31.11 -13.74
N ALA A 123 7.93 31.43 -14.29
CA ALA A 123 6.63 31.20 -13.66
C ALA A 123 6.00 29.82 -13.99
N ASP A 124 6.75 28.91 -14.62
CA ASP A 124 6.31 27.60 -15.08
C ASP A 124 5.18 27.61 -16.12
N TYR A 125 5.19 28.60 -17.01
CA TYR A 125 4.30 28.64 -18.18
C TYR A 125 5.01 28.18 -19.45
N ARG A 126 4.29 27.44 -20.29
CA ARG A 126 4.75 27.07 -21.64
C ARG A 126 4.26 28.11 -22.65
N ILE A 127 5.19 28.72 -23.39
CA ILE A 127 4.87 29.67 -24.46
C ILE A 127 4.08 28.95 -25.56
N VAL A 128 2.99 29.58 -26.00
CA VAL A 128 2.11 29.10 -27.08
C VAL A 128 2.10 30.04 -28.28
N ASP A 129 2.40 31.32 -28.08
CA ASP A 129 2.51 32.34 -29.13
C ASP A 129 3.60 33.37 -28.77
N ASP A 130 4.22 33.96 -29.79
CA ASP A 130 5.28 34.98 -29.67
C ASP A 130 4.74 36.41 -29.47
N GLY A 131 3.42 36.58 -29.43
CA GLY A 131 2.72 37.82 -29.06
C GLY A 131 1.80 37.65 -27.84
N PRO A 132 1.05 38.69 -27.41
CA PRO A 132 0.13 38.59 -26.29
C PRO A 132 -1.05 37.64 -26.58
N CYS A 133 -1.58 37.02 -25.51
CA CYS A 133 -2.95 36.53 -25.50
C CYS A 133 -3.91 37.73 -25.53
#